data_AF-A0A5V8QBY0-F1
#
_entry.id   AF-A0A5V8QBY0-F1
#
_cell.length_a   1.000
_cell.length_b   1.000
_cell.length_c   1.000
_cell.angle_alpha   90.00
_cell.angle_beta   90.00
_cell.angle_gamma   90.00
#
_symmetry.space_group_name_H-M   'P 1'
#
loop_
_entity.id
_entity.type
_entity.pdbx_description
1 polymer ?
#
loop_
_entity_poly.entity_id
_entity_poly.type
_entity_poly.pdbx_seq_one_letter_code
_entity_poly.pdbx_strand_id
1 'polypeptide(L)'
;MIIIRYLVRETLKSQLAILFILLLIFFCQKLVRILGAAVDGDIPANLVLSLLGLGVPEMAQLILPLSLFLGLLMTLGKLYTESEITVMHACGLSKAVLVKAAMVLALFTGILAAV
;
A
#
# COMPACT_ATOMS: atom_id res chain seq x y z
N MET A 1 9.32 22.08 0.65
CA MET A 1 10.60 21.69 1.29
C MET A 1 11.18 20.45 0.63
N ILE A 2 12.50 20.41 0.45
CA ILE A 2 13.19 19.32 -0.25
C ILE A 2 13.06 18.00 0.51
N ILE A 3 13.20 18.02 1.84
CA ILE A 3 13.09 16.82 2.72
C ILE A 3 11.72 16.15 2.63
N ILE A 4 10.63 16.91 2.61
CA ILE A 4 9.27 16.35 2.47
C ILE A 4 9.12 15.64 1.12
N ARG A 5 9.61 16.24 0.03
CA ARG A 5 9.57 15.60 -1.30
C ARG A 5 10.41 14.33 -1.35
N TYR A 6 11.56 14.31 -0.66
CA TYR A 6 12.40 13.13 -0.54
C TYR A 6 11.69 12.00 0.19
N LEU A 7 11.18 12.26 1.40
CA LEU A 7 10.39 11.29 2.18
C LEU A 7 9.19 10.75 1.38
N VAL A 8 8.39 11.62 0.78
CA VAL A 8 7.23 11.23 -0.02
C VAL A 8 7.64 10.34 -1.20
N ARG A 9 8.72 10.66 -1.91
CA ARG A 9 9.17 9.88 -3.06
C ARG A 9 9.70 8.51 -2.65
N GLU A 10 10.44 8.44 -1.56
CA GLU A 10 11.00 7.17 -1.08
C GLU A 10 9.90 6.26 -0.53
N THR A 11 8.97 6.81 0.27
CA THR A 11 7.81 6.06 0.78
C THR A 11 6.89 5.60 -0.35
N LEU A 12 6.63 6.42 -1.38
CA LEU A 12 5.82 6.00 -2.53
C LEU A 12 6.42 4.82 -3.29
N LYS A 13 7.75 4.79 -3.48
CA LYS A 13 8.42 3.65 -4.14
C LYS A 13 8.22 2.35 -3.35
N SER A 14 8.44 2.42 -2.03
CA SER A 14 8.26 1.26 -1.15
C SER A 14 6.80 0.82 -1.10
N GLN A 15 5.87 1.78 -0.98
CA GLN A 15 4.44 1.52 -0.99
C GLN A 15 3.99 0.84 -2.28
N LEU A 16 4.44 1.30 -3.46
CA LEU A 16 4.10 0.68 -4.74
C LEU A 16 4.60 -0.76 -4.84
N ALA A 17 5.82 -1.04 -4.35
CA ALA A 17 6.34 -2.39 -4.30
C ALA A 17 5.50 -3.30 -3.40
N ILE A 18 5.13 -2.82 -2.20
CA ILE A 18 4.30 -3.56 -1.25
C ILE A 18 2.89 -3.77 -1.78
N LEU A 19 2.30 -2.75 -2.41
CA LEU A 19 0.98 -2.84 -3.04
C LEU A 19 0.98 -3.91 -4.12
N PHE A 20 2.00 -3.97 -4.97
CA PHE A 20 2.12 -4.99 -6.00
C PHE A 20 2.20 -6.40 -5.40
N ILE A 21 2.99 -6.59 -4.34
CA ILE A 21 3.09 -7.88 -3.62
C ILE A 21 1.74 -8.26 -3.01
N LEU A 22 1.08 -7.35 -2.30
CA LEU A 22 -0.22 -7.60 -1.68
C LEU A 22 -1.30 -7.91 -2.73
N LEU A 23 -1.30 -7.20 -3.85
CA LEU A 23 -2.23 -7.45 -4.95
C LEU A 23 -2.09 -8.88 -5.46
N LEU A 24 -0.86 -9.37 -5.68
CA LEU A 24 -0.63 -10.76 -6.10
C LEU A 24 -1.12 -11.77 -5.05
N ILE A 25 -0.87 -11.53 -3.76
CA ILE A 25 -1.30 -12.43 -2.68
C ILE A 25 -2.84 -12.54 -2.66
N PHE A 26 -3.53 -11.40 -2.64
CA PHE A 26 -5.00 -11.37 -2.61
C PHE A 26 -5.60 -11.92 -3.91
N PHE A 27 -4.98 -11.63 -5.05
CA PHE A 27 -5.41 -12.15 -6.36
C PHE A 27 -5.37 -13.68 -6.37
N CYS A 28 -4.26 -14.28 -5.94
CA CYS A 28 -4.15 -15.74 -5.78
C CYS A 28 -5.21 -16.29 -4.82
N GLN A 29 -5.43 -15.64 -3.67
CA GLN A 29 -6.42 -16.08 -2.69
C GLN A 29 -7.84 -16.10 -3.26
N LYS A 30 -8.24 -15.05 -3.98
CA LYS A 30 -9.59 -14.97 -4.57
C LYS A 30 -9.75 -15.89 -5.77
N LEU A 31 -8.69 -16.06 -6.57
CA LEU A 31 -8.68 -17.04 -7.66
C LEU A 31 -8.93 -18.45 -7.11
N VAL A 32 -8.22 -18.87 -6.05
CA VAL A 32 -8.45 -20.17 -5.40
C VAL A 32 -9.89 -20.31 -4.90
N ARG A 33 -10.44 -19.25 -4.28
CA ARG A 33 -11.82 -19.27 -3.77
C ARG A 33 -12.87 -19.37 -4.89
N ILE A 34 -12.69 -18.64 -5.99
CA ILE A 34 -13.61 -18.67 -7.12
C ILE A 34 -13.51 -19.99 -7.88
N LEU A 35 -12.31 -20.55 -8.06
CA LEU A 35 -12.15 -21.87 -8.65
C LEU A 35 -12.80 -22.97 -7.81
N GLY A 36 -12.69 -22.91 -6.48
CA GLY A 36 -13.40 -23.81 -5.58
C GLY A 36 -14.92 -23.79 -5.81
N ALA A 37 -15.51 -22.59 -5.81
CA ALA A 37 -16.94 -22.41 -6.06
C ALA A 37 -17.39 -22.83 -7.48
N ALA A 38 -16.50 -22.76 -8.48
CA ALA A 38 -16.77 -23.26 -9.81
C ALA A 38 -16.76 -24.80 -9.88
N VAL A 39 -15.90 -25.45 -9.09
CA VAL A 39 -15.86 -26.92 -8.96
C VAL A 39 -17.10 -27.45 -8.24
N ASP A 40 -17.59 -26.73 -7.23
CA ASP A 40 -18.81 -27.09 -6.49
C ASP A 40 -20.10 -26.88 -7.34
N GLY A 41 -19.98 -26.27 -8.53
CA GLY A 41 -21.08 -26.07 -9.47
C GLY A 41 -21.91 -24.80 -9.24
N ASP A 42 -21.57 -23.99 -8.25
CA ASP A 42 -22.26 -22.73 -7.93
C ASP A 42 -21.98 -21.62 -8.95
N ILE A 43 -20.82 -21.66 -9.62
CA ILE A 43 -20.37 -20.59 -10.53
C ILE A 43 -19.96 -21.15 -11.91
N PRO A 44 -20.56 -20.68 -13.02
CA PRO A 44 -20.12 -21.04 -14.36
C PRO A 44 -18.68 -20.59 -14.63
N ALA A 45 -17.85 -21.45 -15.22
CA ALA A 45 -16.44 -21.16 -15.51
C ALA A 45 -16.24 -19.86 -16.35
N ASN A 46 -17.21 -19.50 -17.20
CA ASN A 46 -17.18 -18.26 -17.98
C ASN A 46 -17.28 -16.98 -17.14
N LEU A 47 -17.83 -17.06 -15.92
CA LEU A 47 -17.98 -15.91 -15.00
C LEU A 47 -16.77 -15.73 -14.07
N VAL A 48 -15.88 -16.72 -13.97
CA VAL A 48 -14.72 -16.71 -13.06
C VAL A 48 -13.86 -15.46 -13.26
N LEU A 49 -13.54 -15.11 -14.51
CA LEU A 49 -12.71 -13.95 -14.83
C LEU A 49 -13.41 -12.62 -14.50
N SER A 50 -14.72 -12.53 -14.77
CA SER A 50 -15.51 -11.33 -14.47
C SER A 50 -15.69 -11.12 -12.97
N LEU A 51 -15.96 -12.18 -12.22
CA LEU A 51 -16.08 -12.14 -10.76
C LEU A 51 -14.75 -11.82 -10.08
N LEU A 52 -13.63 -12.30 -10.64
CA LEU A 52 -12.31 -11.95 -10.16
C LEU A 52 -12.03 -10.44 -10.34
N GLY A 53 -12.38 -9.88 -11.51
CA GLY A 53 -12.26 -8.44 -11.78
C GLY A 53 -13.17 -7.58 -10.87
N LEU A 54 -14.41 -8.02 -10.65
CA LEU A 54 -15.37 -7.37 -9.74
C LEU A 54 -14.93 -7.43 -8.27
N GLY A 55 -14.08 -8.40 -7.90
CA GLY A 55 -13.51 -8.50 -6.55
C GLY A 55 -12.33 -7.56 -6.29
N VAL A 56 -11.75 -6.94 -7.32
CA VAL A 56 -10.58 -6.05 -7.17
C VAL A 56 -10.87 -4.82 -6.30
N PRO A 57 -12.00 -4.10 -6.46
CA PRO A 57 -12.32 -2.96 -5.59
C PRO A 57 -12.47 -3.36 -4.11
N GLU A 58 -13.08 -4.51 -3.84
CA GLU A 58 -13.23 -5.04 -2.47
C GLU A 58 -11.87 -5.32 -1.83
N MET A 59 -10.92 -5.87 -2.59
CA MET A 59 -9.54 -6.05 -2.13
C MET A 59 -8.81 -4.72 -1.92
N ALA A 60 -8.99 -3.78 -2.84
CA ALA A 60 -8.31 -2.49 -2.82
C ALA A 60 -8.62 -1.71 -1.54
N GLN A 61 -9.84 -1.80 -1.02
CA GLN A 61 -10.24 -1.18 0.26
C GLN A 61 -9.37 -1.62 1.44
N LEU A 62 -8.92 -2.87 1.46
CA LEU A 62 -8.05 -3.40 2.51
C LEU A 62 -6.56 -3.22 2.18
N ILE A 63 -6.18 -3.41 0.92
CA ILE A 63 -4.79 -3.36 0.47
C ILE A 63 -4.22 -1.94 0.51
N LEU A 64 -5.01 -0.92 0.14
CA LEU A 64 -4.52 0.46 0.07
C LEU A 64 -4.05 1.00 1.43
N PRO A 65 -4.84 0.96 2.52
CA PRO A 65 -4.39 1.39 3.84
C PRO A 65 -3.21 0.56 4.36
N LEU A 66 -3.25 -0.76 4.12
CA LEU A 66 -2.20 -1.68 4.58
C LEU A 66 -0.87 -1.41 3.85
N SER A 67 -0.91 -1.13 2.54
CA SER A 67 0.27 -0.81 1.74
C SER A 67 0.94 0.48 2.20
N LEU A 68 0.16 1.51 2.54
CA LEU A 68 0.68 2.77 3.08
C LEU A 68 1.34 2.53 4.44
N PHE A 69 0.65 1.80 5.33
CA PHE A 69 1.16 1.51 6.66
C PHE A 69 2.51 0.78 6.60
N LEU A 70 2.58 -0.30 5.83
CA LEU A 70 3.82 -1.06 5.65
C LEU A 70 4.90 -0.26 4.91
N GLY A 71 4.52 0.55 3.91
CA GLY A 71 5.45 1.41 3.18
C GLY A 71 6.08 2.47 4.07
N LEU A 72 5.29 3.11 4.94
CA LEU A 72 5.80 4.04 5.96
C LEU A 72 6.73 3.33 6.95
N LEU A 73 6.33 2.16 7.46
CA LEU A 73 7.16 1.40 8.39
C LEU A 73 8.51 1.03 7.80
N MET A 74 8.53 0.46 6.59
CA MET A 74 9.76 0.03 5.93
C MET A 74 10.67 1.21 5.58
N THR A 75 10.10 2.30 5.06
CA THR A 75 10.92 3.48 4.69
C THR A 75 11.43 4.25 5.90
N LEU A 76 10.58 4.52 6.88
CA LEU A 76 11.05 5.17 8.10
C LEU A 76 12.05 4.27 8.83
N GLY A 77 11.79 2.97 8.93
CA GLY A 77 12.72 2.00 9.50
C GLY A 77 14.10 2.05 8.83
N LYS A 78 14.14 2.04 7.49
CA LYS A 78 15.38 2.17 6.72
C LYS A 78 16.10 3.49 7.02
N LEU A 79 15.39 4.61 6.98
CA LEU A 79 15.97 5.94 7.25
C LEU A 79 16.44 6.11 8.71
N TYR A 80 15.86 5.37 9.66
CA TYR A 80 16.37 5.27 11.03
C TYR A 80 17.65 4.44 11.09
N THR A 81 17.72 3.29 10.40
CA THR A 81 18.93 2.45 10.38
C THR A 81 20.11 3.10 9.66
N GLU A 82 19.85 3.89 8.62
CA GLU A 82 20.86 4.66 7.89
C GLU A 82 21.22 5.97 8.61
N SER A 83 20.67 6.21 9.82
CA SER A 83 20.88 7.40 10.63
C SER A 83 20.48 8.74 9.98
N GLU A 84 19.77 8.72 8.84
CA GLU A 84 19.32 9.94 8.17
C GLU A 84 18.35 10.73 9.05
N ILE A 85 17.38 10.07 9.69
CA ILE A 85 16.42 10.73 10.59
C ILE A 85 17.14 11.27 11.84
N THR A 86 18.14 10.54 12.34
CA THR A 86 18.96 10.98 13.49
C THR A 86 19.70 12.27 13.17
N VAL A 87 20.32 12.38 11.99
CA VAL A 87 21.00 13.60 11.53
C VAL A 87 20.00 14.72 11.27
N MET A 88 18.84 14.45 10.67
CA MET A 88 17.79 15.45 10.50
C MET A 88 17.39 16.09 11.84
N HIS A 89 17.21 15.28 12.88
CA HIS A 89 16.93 15.77 14.23
C HIS A 89 18.10 16.57 14.83
N ALA A 90 19.35 16.16 14.59
CA ALA A 90 20.52 16.91 15.02
C ALA A 90 20.63 18.30 14.35
N CYS A 91 20.16 18.43 13.10
CA CYS A 91 20.06 19.72 12.39
C CYS A 91 18.84 20.56 12.79
N GLY A 92 18.09 20.17 13.83
CA GLY A 92 16.94 20.92 14.34
C GLY A 92 15.63 20.68 13.62
N LEU A 93 15.52 19.68 12.73
CA LEU A 93 14.21 19.28 12.20
C LEU A 93 13.38 18.57 13.27
N SER A 94 12.16 19.06 13.50
CA SER A 94 11.19 18.40 14.36
C SER A 94 10.51 17.21 13.67
N LYS A 95 10.01 16.26 14.47
CA LYS A 95 9.19 15.12 14.03
C LYS A 95 7.93 15.55 13.25
N ALA A 96 7.50 16.80 13.40
CA ALA A 96 6.40 17.38 12.63
C ALA A 96 6.61 17.28 11.11
N VAL A 97 7.85 17.25 10.61
CA VAL A 97 8.13 17.10 9.17
C VAL A 97 7.80 15.69 8.68
N LEU A 98 8.10 14.66 9.48
CA LEU A 98 7.71 13.28 9.18
C LEU A 98 6.18 13.13 9.17
N VAL A 99 5.49 13.71 10.17
CA VAL A 99 4.02 13.67 10.25
C VAL A 99 3.39 14.39 9.05
N LYS A 100 3.92 15.55 8.64
CA LYS A 100 3.45 16.25 7.44
C LYS A 100 3.64 15.42 6.18
N ALA A 101 4.78 14.74 6.01
CA ALA A 101 5.00 13.85 4.87
C ALA A 101 4.02 12.67 4.88
N ALA A 102 3.80 12.05 6.04
CA ALA A 102 2.84 10.96 6.21
C ALA A 102 1.40 11.40 5.93
N MET A 103 0.98 12.59 6.38
CA MET A 103 -0.34 13.13 6.08
C MET A 103 -0.56 13.38 4.58
N VAL A 104 0.46 13.89 3.88
CA VAL A 104 0.36 14.10 2.42
C VAL A 104 0.14 12.75 1.72
N LEU A 105 0.90 11.73 2.09
CA LEU A 105 0.73 10.37 1.55
C LEU A 105 -0.63 9.78 1.91
N ALA A 106 -1.06 9.94 3.16
CA ALA A 106 -2.37 9.47 3.63
C ALA A 106 -3.53 10.13 2.87
N LEU A 107 -3.41 11.42 2.54
CA LEU A 107 -4.38 12.13 1.72
C LEU A 107 -4.42 11.56 0.30
N PHE A 108 -3.27 11.32 -0.32
CA PHE A 108 -3.17 10.69 -1.65
C PHE A 108 -3.83 9.30 -1.67
N THR A 109 -3.51 8.45 -0.71
CA THR A 109 -4.08 7.10 -0.62
C THR A 109 -5.55 7.11 -0.23
N GLY A 110 -5.96 8.08 0.60
CA GLY A 110 -7.36 8.24 1.01
C GLY A 110 -8.26 8.62 -0.16
N ILE A 111 -7.79 9.52 -1.03
CA ILE A 111 -8.50 9.87 -2.27
C ILE A 111 -8.58 8.64 -3.19
N LEU A 112 -7.50 7.87 -3.33
CA LEU A 112 -7.49 6.65 -4.13
C LEU A 112 -8.38 5.53 -3.56
N ALA A 113 -8.52 5.43 -2.24
CA ALA A 113 -9.37 4.43 -1.59
C ALA A 113 -10.86 4.80 -1.57
N ALA A 114 -11.18 6.09 -1.75
CA ALA A 114 -12.55 6.59 -1.83
C ALA A 114 -13.19 6.35 -3.21
N VAL A 115 -12.40 6.02 -4.22
CA VAL A 115 -12.82 5.71 -5.60
C VAL A 115 -12.90 4.20 -5.78
#